data_AF-W1I8C5-F1
#
_entry.id   AF-W1I8C5-F1
#
_cell.length_a   1.000
_cell.length_b   1.000
_cell.length_c   1.000
_cell.angle_alpha   90.00
_cell.angle_beta   90.00
_cell.angle_gamma   90.00
#
_symmetry.space_group_name_H-M   'P 1'
#
loop_
_entity.id
_entity.type
_entity.pdbx_description
1 polymer ?
#
loop_
_entity_poly.entity_id
_entity_poly.type
_entity_poly.pdbx_seq_one_letter_code
_entity_poly.pdbx_strand_id
1 'polypeptide(L)'
;MRFMVVALAFYGMSTFEGPLMGTKSVNALSHYTDWTVGHVHSGALGWNAMIAIGAMYHMITRMWNTEMWSSKLVNAHFWIHLTGAIFYITAMWGSGVLQGLMWRAFDEYGNLVYTFADSVAAMHPFYALRATGGFLVFTGLSIMLFNTLKQLAQ
;
A
#
# COMPACT_ATOMS: atom_id res chain seq x y z
N MET A 1 1.59 0.42 19.69
CA MET A 1 1.99 1.82 19.42
C MET A 1 2.52 2.04 17.99
N ARG A 2 3.59 1.35 17.53
CA ARG A 2 4.18 1.59 16.19
C ARG A 2 3.16 1.54 15.04
N PHE A 3 2.32 0.51 15.01
CA PHE A 3 1.24 0.37 14.02
C PHE A 3 0.32 1.60 13.95
N MET A 4 -0.15 2.10 15.09
CA MET A 4 -1.13 3.21 15.12
C MET A 4 -0.51 4.54 14.70
N VAL A 5 0.75 4.80 15.06
CA VAL A 5 1.46 6.02 14.65
C VAL A 5 1.69 6.04 13.15
N VAL A 6 2.16 4.92 12.59
CA VAL A 6 2.36 4.80 11.14
C VAL A 6 1.04 4.83 10.39
N ALA A 7 -0.02 4.27 10.96
CA ALA A 7 -1.36 4.37 10.41
C ALA A 7 -1.76 5.84 10.22
N LEU A 8 -1.60 6.68 11.26
CA LEU A 8 -1.89 8.11 11.17
C LEU A 8 -1.07 8.81 10.08
N ALA A 9 0.20 8.43 9.90
CA ALA A 9 1.03 9.00 8.84
C ALA A 9 0.48 8.69 7.44
N PHE A 10 0.08 7.44 7.18
CA PHE A 10 -0.55 7.06 5.91
C PHE A 10 -1.96 7.63 5.74
N TYR A 11 -2.71 7.84 6.83
CA TYR A 11 -3.97 8.57 6.80
C TYR A 11 -3.75 10.00 6.33
N GLY A 12 -2.82 10.73 6.95
CA GLY A 12 -2.47 12.09 6.55
C GLY A 12 -1.99 12.17 5.09
N MET A 13 -1.17 11.21 4.66
CA MET A 13 -0.71 11.13 3.27
C MET A 13 -1.85 10.89 2.29
N SER A 14 -2.68 9.87 2.50
CA SER A 14 -3.79 9.52 1.60
C SER A 14 -4.87 10.61 1.58
N THR A 15 -5.21 11.18 2.73
CA THR A 15 -6.18 12.29 2.80
C THR A 15 -5.64 13.62 2.27
N PHE A 16 -4.33 13.75 2.09
CA PHE A 16 -3.72 14.85 1.33
C PHE A 16 -3.69 14.55 -0.18
N GLU A 17 -3.31 13.34 -0.56
CA GLU A 17 -3.24 12.89 -1.96
C GLU A 17 -4.61 12.89 -2.65
N GLY A 18 -5.67 12.46 -1.97
CA GLY A 18 -7.02 12.40 -2.52
C GLY A 18 -7.52 13.75 -3.05
N PRO A 19 -7.47 14.84 -2.25
CA PRO A 19 -7.77 16.19 -2.71
C PRO A 19 -6.90 16.66 -3.89
N LEU A 20 -5.60 16.34 -3.91
CA LEU A 20 -4.75 16.65 -5.05
C LEU A 20 -5.26 15.96 -6.32
N MET A 21 -5.54 14.65 -6.24
CA MET A 21 -6.12 13.86 -7.35
C MET A 21 -7.55 14.29 -7.73
N GLY A 22 -8.24 15.02 -6.87
CA GLY A 22 -9.55 15.64 -7.15
C GLY A 22 -9.46 16.92 -7.99
N THR A 23 -8.28 17.55 -8.09
CA THR A 23 -8.09 18.71 -8.97
C THR A 23 -8.03 18.27 -10.43
N LYS A 24 -8.68 19.01 -11.33
CA LYS A 24 -8.78 18.63 -12.75
C LYS A 24 -7.43 18.41 -13.42
N SER A 25 -6.43 19.22 -13.09
CA SER A 25 -5.08 19.15 -13.69
C SER A 25 -4.33 17.87 -13.28
N VAL A 26 -4.40 17.49 -12.01
CA VAL A 26 -3.79 16.24 -11.52
C VAL A 26 -4.62 15.04 -11.95
N ASN A 27 -5.95 15.13 -11.88
CA ASN A 27 -6.86 14.07 -12.31
C ASN A 27 -6.67 13.71 -13.78
N ALA A 28 -6.40 14.71 -14.64
CA ALA A 28 -6.08 14.45 -16.03
C ALA A 28 -4.89 13.47 -16.20
N LEU A 29 -3.99 13.38 -15.23
CA LEU A 29 -2.85 12.43 -15.19
C LEU A 29 -3.12 11.16 -14.38
N SER A 30 -3.80 11.27 -13.24
CA SER A 30 -3.99 10.13 -12.34
C SER A 30 -5.20 9.25 -12.69
N HIS A 31 -6.14 9.78 -13.48
CA HIS A 31 -7.34 9.04 -13.86
C HIS A 31 -7.02 7.90 -14.82
N TYR A 32 -7.64 6.75 -14.59
CA TYR A 32 -7.38 5.47 -15.28
C TYR A 32 -5.95 4.90 -15.17
N THR A 33 -5.05 5.55 -14.45
CA THR A 33 -3.71 5.01 -14.22
C THR A 33 -3.64 4.28 -12.89
N ASP A 34 -2.56 3.52 -12.72
CA ASP A 34 -2.25 2.81 -11.48
C ASP A 34 -2.01 3.76 -10.29
N TRP A 35 -1.92 5.08 -10.50
CA TRP A 35 -1.86 6.05 -9.40
C TRP A 35 -3.09 5.91 -8.50
N THR A 36 -4.28 5.79 -9.09
CA THR A 36 -5.51 5.56 -8.30
C THR A 36 -5.40 4.32 -7.42
N VAL A 37 -4.78 3.25 -7.93
CA VAL A 37 -4.54 2.03 -7.16
C VAL A 37 -3.53 2.27 -6.04
N GLY A 38 -2.48 3.06 -6.29
CA GLY A 38 -1.50 3.49 -5.28
C GLY A 38 -2.14 4.29 -4.15
N HIS A 39 -2.99 5.25 -4.49
CA HIS A 39 -3.77 6.02 -3.52
C HIS A 39 -4.70 5.15 -2.67
N VAL A 40 -5.43 4.22 -3.31
CA VAL A 40 -6.31 3.29 -2.58
C VAL A 40 -5.51 2.44 -1.60
N HIS A 41 -4.34 1.92 -1.99
CA HIS A 41 -3.55 1.05 -1.13
C HIS A 41 -2.72 1.80 -0.09
N SER A 42 -2.41 3.08 -0.29
CA SER A 42 -1.84 3.93 0.77
C SER A 42 -2.85 4.10 1.92
N GLY A 43 -4.12 4.31 1.60
CA GLY A 43 -5.21 4.30 2.58
C GLY A 43 -5.55 2.90 3.14
N ALA A 44 -5.66 1.88 2.28
CA ALA A 44 -6.10 0.56 2.71
C ALA A 44 -5.03 -0.19 3.51
N LEU A 45 -3.80 -0.27 3.02
CA LEU A 45 -2.72 -1.03 3.65
C LEU A 45 -1.97 -0.20 4.68
N GLY A 46 -1.75 1.08 4.39
CA GLY A 46 -0.99 1.99 5.23
C GLY A 46 -1.81 2.54 6.40
N TRP A 47 -3.08 2.90 6.19
CA TRP A 47 -3.96 3.41 7.24
C TRP A 47 -4.88 2.32 7.82
N ASN A 48 -5.90 1.86 7.06
CA ASN A 48 -6.97 1.01 7.56
C ASN A 48 -6.45 -0.30 8.17
N ALA A 49 -5.59 -1.03 7.45
CA ALA A 49 -5.02 -2.26 7.95
C ALA A 49 -4.14 -2.02 9.19
N MET A 50 -3.25 -1.02 9.16
CA MET A 50 -2.35 -0.74 10.28
C MET A 50 -3.09 -0.34 11.56
N ILE A 51 -4.12 0.51 11.46
CA ILE A 51 -4.91 0.90 12.64
C ILE A 51 -5.69 -0.30 13.19
N ALA A 52 -6.29 -1.10 12.32
CA ALA A 52 -7.01 -2.32 12.70
C ALA A 52 -6.09 -3.35 13.36
N ILE A 53 -4.92 -3.61 12.78
CA ILE A 53 -3.90 -4.52 13.34
C ILE A 53 -3.45 -4.03 14.72
N GLY A 54 -3.15 -2.73 14.85
CA GLY A 54 -2.74 -2.13 16.12
C GLY A 54 -3.83 -2.24 17.20
N ALA A 55 -5.08 -1.98 16.83
CA ALA A 55 -6.23 -2.13 17.71
C ALA A 55 -6.44 -3.59 18.12
N MET A 56 -6.35 -4.53 17.18
CA MET A 56 -6.50 -5.97 17.43
C MET A 56 -5.44 -6.48 18.40
N TYR A 57 -4.15 -6.14 18.20
CA TYR A 57 -3.10 -6.52 19.14
C TYR A 57 -3.33 -5.98 20.55
N HIS A 58 -3.95 -4.80 20.68
CA HIS A 58 -4.32 -4.26 21.98
C HIS A 58 -5.56 -4.94 22.57
N MET A 59 -6.59 -5.19 21.78
CA MET A 59 -7.83 -5.78 22.26
C MET A 59 -7.65 -7.25 22.66
N ILE A 60 -6.86 -8.02 21.92
CA ILE A 60 -6.61 -9.44 22.22
C ILE A 60 -6.00 -9.60 23.62
N THR A 61 -5.00 -8.80 23.98
CA THR A 61 -4.38 -8.88 25.32
C THR A 61 -5.34 -8.49 26.44
N ARG A 62 -6.25 -7.53 26.18
CA ARG A 62 -7.26 -7.09 27.15
C ARG A 62 -8.41 -8.06 27.33
N MET A 63 -8.94 -8.63 26.25
CA MET A 63 -10.06 -9.56 26.31
C MET A 63 -9.69 -10.87 27.02
N TRP A 64 -8.48 -11.36 26.80
CA TRP A 64 -7.97 -12.58 27.45
C TRP A 64 -7.12 -12.31 28.70
N ASN A 65 -7.01 -11.04 29.13
CA ASN A 65 -6.19 -10.62 30.27
C ASN A 65 -4.79 -11.26 30.29
N THR A 66 -4.14 -11.24 29.13
CA THR A 66 -2.86 -11.90 28.86
C THR A 66 -1.94 -10.98 28.06
N GLU A 67 -0.66 -11.32 27.95
CA GLU A 67 0.24 -10.69 26.98
C GLU A 67 0.18 -11.39 25.62
N MET A 68 0.78 -10.82 24.58
CA MET A 68 0.92 -11.54 23.30
C MET A 68 2.02 -12.60 23.40
N TRP A 69 1.79 -13.77 22.80
CA TRP A 69 2.71 -14.91 22.83
C TRP A 69 4.16 -14.54 22.47
N SER A 70 4.33 -13.71 21.44
CA SER A 70 5.65 -13.15 21.11
C SER A 70 5.57 -11.70 20.65
N SER A 71 6.10 -10.80 21.47
CA SER A 71 6.33 -9.40 21.12
C SER A 71 7.33 -9.22 19.97
N LYS A 72 8.26 -10.18 19.78
CA LYS A 72 9.19 -10.17 18.64
C LYS A 72 8.45 -10.39 17.32
N LEU A 73 7.46 -11.28 17.29
CA LEU A 73 6.62 -11.51 16.10
C LEU A 73 5.74 -10.30 15.78
N VAL A 74 5.21 -9.61 16.79
CA VAL A 74 4.49 -8.34 16.57
C VAL A 74 5.40 -7.31 15.88
N ASN A 75 6.66 -7.20 16.32
CA ASN A 75 7.62 -6.31 15.68
C ASN A 75 8.02 -6.77 14.26
N ALA A 76 8.19 -8.07 14.04
CA ALA A 76 8.46 -8.62 12.71
C ALA A 76 7.31 -8.34 11.74
N HIS A 77 6.06 -8.58 12.17
CA HIS A 77 4.86 -8.23 11.41
C HIS A 77 4.87 -6.75 11.01
N PHE A 78 5.14 -5.85 11.97
CA PHE A 78 5.18 -4.41 11.70
C PHE A 78 6.12 -4.06 10.53
N TRP A 79 7.37 -4.54 10.59
CA TRP A 79 8.37 -4.21 9.56
C TRP A 79 8.04 -4.86 8.22
N ILE A 80 7.63 -6.13 8.21
CA ILE A 80 7.28 -6.85 6.99
C ILE A 80 6.08 -6.18 6.29
N HIS A 81 5.04 -5.84 7.05
CA HIS A 81 3.86 -5.16 6.51
C HIS A 81 4.21 -3.75 6.02
N LEU A 82 4.99 -2.99 6.78
CA LEU A 82 5.39 -1.64 6.38
C LEU A 82 6.21 -1.65 5.09
N THR A 83 7.22 -2.53 4.99
CA THR A 83 8.02 -2.68 3.79
C THR A 83 7.15 -3.10 2.60
N GLY A 84 6.24 -4.05 2.81
CA GLY A 84 5.31 -4.49 1.76
C GLY A 84 4.39 -3.36 1.27
N ALA A 85 3.84 -2.57 2.18
CA ALA A 85 2.99 -1.43 1.85
C ALA A 85 3.79 -0.36 1.08
N ILE A 86 5.01 -0.05 1.49
CA ILE A 86 5.89 0.91 0.79
C ILE A 86 6.18 0.41 -0.64
N PHE A 87 6.56 -0.86 -0.81
CA PHE A 87 6.83 -1.42 -2.14
C PHE A 87 5.59 -1.36 -3.05
N TYR A 88 4.41 -1.63 -2.49
CA TYR A 88 3.16 -1.55 -3.25
C TYR A 88 2.91 -0.11 -3.71
N ILE A 89 2.95 0.85 -2.79
CA ILE A 89 2.58 2.25 -3.07
C ILE A 89 3.58 2.89 -4.04
N THR A 90 4.88 2.69 -3.83
CA THR A 90 5.91 3.26 -4.71
C THR A 90 5.84 2.65 -6.11
N ALA A 91 5.55 1.36 -6.24
CA ALA A 91 5.33 0.73 -7.53
C ALA A 91 4.16 1.39 -8.29
N MET A 92 3.04 1.61 -7.60
CA MET A 92 1.83 2.17 -8.21
C MET A 92 1.92 3.65 -8.53
N TRP A 93 2.63 4.44 -7.72
CA TRP A 93 2.96 5.82 -8.10
C TRP A 93 3.85 5.87 -9.33
N GLY A 94 4.89 5.03 -9.38
CA GLY A 94 5.80 4.96 -10.51
C GLY A 94 5.09 4.56 -11.80
N SER A 95 4.30 3.48 -11.77
CA SER A 95 3.51 3.04 -12.92
C SER A 95 2.45 4.05 -13.32
N GLY A 96 1.75 4.63 -12.34
CA GLY A 96 0.67 5.58 -12.58
C GLY A 96 1.12 6.85 -13.29
N VAL A 97 2.21 7.44 -12.81
CA VAL A 97 2.83 8.62 -13.45
C VAL A 97 3.33 8.27 -14.85
N LEU A 98 4.01 7.13 -15.00
CA LEU A 98 4.56 6.72 -16.29
C LEU A 98 3.45 6.44 -17.32
N GLN A 99 2.39 5.72 -16.96
CA GLN A 99 1.20 5.52 -17.83
C GLN A 99 0.62 6.86 -18.28
N GLY A 100 0.35 7.74 -17.33
CA GLY A 100 -0.26 9.02 -17.62
C GLY A 100 0.59 9.88 -18.56
N LEU A 101 1.92 9.84 -18.41
CA LEU A 101 2.87 10.53 -19.28
C LEU A 101 2.94 9.88 -20.68
N MET A 102 2.99 8.55 -20.76
CA MET A 102 3.03 7.84 -22.05
C MET A 102 1.75 8.07 -22.87
N TRP A 103 0.58 8.07 -22.24
CA TRP A 103 -0.71 8.24 -22.93
C TRP A 103 -0.97 9.66 -23.44
N ARG A 104 -0.19 10.65 -22.98
CA ARG A 104 -0.27 12.06 -23.44
C ARG A 104 0.97 12.52 -24.20
N ALA A 105 1.91 11.62 -24.48
CA ALA A 105 3.14 11.99 -25.15
C ALA A 105 2.87 12.19 -26.63
N PHE A 106 3.07 13.42 -27.10
CA PHE A 106 3.01 13.78 -28.51
C PHE A 106 4.42 14.10 -29.02
N ASP A 107 4.71 13.69 -30.25
CA ASP A 107 5.95 14.06 -30.95
C ASP A 107 5.86 15.49 -31.51
N GLU A 108 6.94 15.95 -32.14
CA GLU A 108 7.00 17.29 -32.77
C GLU A 108 5.98 17.48 -33.90
N TYR A 109 5.40 16.39 -34.42
CA TYR A 109 4.41 16.39 -35.48
C TYR A 109 2.96 16.24 -34.97
N GLY A 110 2.77 16.12 -33.65
CA GLY A 110 1.46 15.96 -33.01
C GLY A 110 0.90 14.53 -33.04
N ASN A 111 1.71 13.53 -33.38
CA ASN A 111 1.32 12.12 -33.29
C ASN A 111 1.59 11.57 -31.88
N LEU A 112 0.85 10.55 -31.47
CA LEU A 112 1.12 9.84 -30.22
C LEU A 112 2.46 9.09 -30.32
N VAL A 113 3.35 9.34 -29.35
CA VAL A 113 4.71 8.74 -29.31
C VAL A 113 4.66 7.25 -29.01
N TYR A 114 3.74 6.83 -28.13
CA TYR A 114 3.65 5.46 -27.64
C TYR A 114 2.33 4.82 -28.03
N THR A 115 2.36 3.55 -28.42
CA THR A 115 1.15 2.75 -28.48
C THR A 115 0.68 2.39 -27.08
N PHE A 116 -0.59 2.00 -26.94
CA PHE A 116 -1.08 1.49 -25.67
C PHE A 116 -0.31 0.23 -25.22
N ALA A 117 0.07 -0.64 -26.16
CA ALA A 117 0.83 -1.86 -25.86
C ALA A 117 2.21 -1.55 -25.26
N ASP A 118 2.89 -0.48 -25.72
CA ASP A 118 4.16 -0.04 -25.15
C ASP A 118 4.01 0.36 -23.68
N SER A 119 2.92 1.08 -23.37
CA SER A 119 2.62 1.47 -21.98
C SER A 119 2.37 0.24 -21.10
N VAL A 120 1.67 -0.78 -21.59
CA VAL A 120 1.42 -2.03 -20.86
C VAL A 120 2.72 -2.78 -20.62
N ALA A 121 3.57 -2.90 -21.63
CA ALA A 121 4.87 -3.55 -21.51
C ALA A 121 5.77 -2.85 -20.48
N ALA A 122 5.76 -1.51 -20.47
CA ALA A 122 6.52 -0.71 -19.52
C ALA A 122 6.06 -0.91 -18.05
N MET A 123 4.81 -1.33 -17.82
CA MET A 123 4.28 -1.54 -16.46
C MET A 123 4.69 -2.85 -15.80
N HIS A 124 5.15 -3.84 -16.57
CA HIS A 124 5.48 -5.16 -16.06
C HIS A 124 6.39 -5.17 -14.81
N PRO A 125 7.53 -4.43 -14.76
CA PRO A 125 8.36 -4.39 -13.55
C PRO A 125 7.62 -3.83 -12.33
N PHE A 126 6.74 -2.84 -12.51
CA PHE A 126 5.94 -2.29 -11.42
C PHE A 126 4.90 -3.30 -10.92
N TYR A 127 4.31 -4.11 -11.79
CA TYR A 127 3.40 -5.19 -11.38
C TYR A 127 4.10 -6.30 -10.60
N ALA A 128 5.34 -6.65 -10.97
CA ALA A 128 6.15 -7.57 -10.19
C ALA A 128 6.46 -7.01 -8.79
N LEU A 129 6.80 -5.73 -8.71
CA LEU A 129 7.08 -5.05 -7.42
C LEU A 129 5.82 -4.94 -6.56
N ARG A 130 4.66 -4.63 -7.17
CA ARG A 130 3.34 -4.64 -6.51
C ARG A 130 3.03 -6.00 -5.90
N ALA A 131 3.18 -7.07 -6.68
CA ALA A 131 2.91 -8.43 -6.22
C ALA A 131 3.85 -8.81 -5.06
N THR A 132 5.12 -8.43 -5.14
CA THR A 132 6.10 -8.64 -4.07
C THR A 132 5.70 -7.88 -2.79
N GLY A 133 5.30 -6.61 -2.92
CA GLY A 133 4.81 -5.81 -1.78
C GLY A 133 3.56 -6.41 -1.14
N GLY A 134 2.59 -6.83 -1.95
CA GLY A 134 1.38 -7.51 -1.48
C GLY A 134 1.67 -8.83 -0.77
N PHE A 135 2.63 -9.61 -1.27
CA PHE A 135 3.06 -10.86 -0.64
C PHE A 135 3.70 -10.63 0.73
N LEU A 136 4.51 -9.58 0.88
CA LEU A 136 5.06 -9.19 2.18
C LEU A 136 3.95 -8.81 3.16
N VAL A 137 2.99 -7.99 2.74
CA VAL A 137 1.82 -7.64 3.58
C VAL A 137 1.06 -8.90 4.01
N PHE A 138 0.79 -9.82 3.09
CA PHE A 138 0.13 -11.09 3.40
C PHE A 138 0.94 -11.96 4.39
N THR A 139 2.26 -11.99 4.23
CA THR A 139 3.17 -12.66 5.17
C THR A 139 3.08 -12.05 6.57
N GLY A 140 3.02 -10.72 6.65
CA GLY A 140 2.78 -9.99 7.90
C GLY A 140 1.48 -10.42 8.59
N LEU A 141 0.38 -10.44 7.86
CA LEU A 141 -0.93 -10.90 8.37
C LEU A 141 -0.90 -12.37 8.81
N SER A 142 -0.17 -13.22 8.09
CA SER A 142 0.03 -14.62 8.46
C SER A 142 0.79 -14.76 9.79
N ILE A 143 1.81 -13.93 10.02
CA ILE A 143 2.53 -13.85 11.31
C ILE A 143 1.59 -13.41 12.43
N MET A 144 0.72 -12.43 12.18
CA MET A 144 -0.29 -12.02 13.16
C MET A 144 -1.21 -13.17 13.54
N LEU A 145 -1.78 -13.85 12.54
CA LEU A 145 -2.68 -14.98 12.75
C LEU A 145 -1.98 -16.06 13.59
N PHE A 146 -0.76 -16.46 13.22
CA PHE A 146 0.01 -17.44 13.97
C PHE A 146 0.24 -17.02 15.43
N ASN A 147 0.67 -15.78 15.66
CA ASN A 147 0.95 -15.27 17.01
C ASN A 147 -0.32 -15.23 17.87
N THR A 148 -1.45 -14.83 17.29
CA THR A 148 -2.74 -14.81 17.98
C THR A 148 -3.24 -16.23 18.29
N LEU A 149 -3.16 -17.17 17.34
CA LEU A 149 -3.57 -18.57 17.58
C LEU A 149 -2.72 -19.22 18.66
N LYS A 150 -1.40 -18.97 18.66
CA LYS A 150 -0.51 -19.45 19.73
C LYS A 150 -0.87 -18.87 21.09
N GLN A 151 -1.29 -17.61 21.15
CA GLN A 151 -1.73 -16.99 22.39
C GLN A 151 -3.02 -17.61 22.92
N LEU A 152 -3.99 -17.88 22.05
CA LEU A 152 -5.30 -18.43 22.45
C LEU A 152 -5.24 -19.91 22.84
N ALA A 153 -4.19 -20.62 22.45
CA ALA A 153 -3.98 -22.02 22.80
C ALA A 153 -3.24 -22.22 24.14
N GLN A 154 -2.87 -21.13 24.83
CA GLN A 154 -2.30 -21.15 26.18
C GLN A 154 -3.41 -21.06 27.23
#